data_AF-A0A7J9SMX9-F1
#
_entry.id   AF-A0A7J9SMX9-F1
#
_cell.length_a   1.000
_cell.length_b   1.000
_cell.length_c   1.000
_cell.angle_alpha   90.00
_cell.angle_beta   90.00
_cell.angle_gamma   90.00
#
_symmetry.space_group_name_H-M   'P 1'
#
loop_
_entity.id
_entity.type
_entity.pdbx_description
1 polymer ?
#
loop_
_entity_poly.entity_id
_entity_poly.type
_entity_poly.pdbx_seq_one_letter_code
_entity_poly.pdbx_strand_id
1 'polypeptide(L)'
;MAYTDHSDVYGALHEEGINRVVTHLQHKRPSLFNYGTARVVAGAYAAAEVPPPEYVDVRHGSLPPCEAIPYAPEVRDRRWDNPLMTEEEPLPVVGTDGLVGMDYAVQVTDLGIDFAPPTEELSFKDQQYAANASVCAGLGCPGDVELDGALEAIEQFRSYVERREDFEMDAAMDDEALLAEFGLPAVPQADRLRCFCLDVKVVGTVSMVDRPTVEGPLTVPQSPTFGIDDIRLTDLETIEEFPLPAGFVHSLECYIEVFLRLGVFPSLADTIERTVQQALAMQNPVLTLGGLTATVELPTSGAVPYNPAIEADELRVYVDLDVDATGGGP
;
A
#
# COMPACT_ATOMS: atom_id res chain seq x y z
N MET A 1 -11.74 50.40 9.57
CA MET A 1 -11.74 48.93 9.46
C MET A 1 -11.75 48.61 7.98
N ALA A 2 -10.58 48.64 7.33
CA ALA A 2 -10.49 48.70 5.86
C ALA A 2 -11.08 47.46 5.13
N TYR A 3 -11.15 46.31 5.81
CA TYR A 3 -11.57 45.05 5.19
C TYR A 3 -13.09 44.81 5.16
N THR A 4 -13.89 45.62 5.88
CA THR A 4 -15.35 45.49 5.92
C THR A 4 -16.08 46.67 5.26
N ASP A 5 -15.35 47.64 4.72
CA ASP A 5 -15.91 48.89 4.19
C ASP A 5 -16.78 48.67 2.93
N HIS A 6 -16.76 47.46 2.35
CA HIS A 6 -17.56 47.05 1.19
C HIS A 6 -18.37 45.76 1.43
N SER A 7 -18.63 45.39 2.70
CA SER A 7 -19.34 44.15 3.05
C SER A 7 -20.59 44.44 3.89
N ASP A 8 -21.75 43.96 3.45
CA ASP A 8 -23.00 44.06 4.22
C ASP A 8 -23.06 43.08 5.40
N VAL A 9 -22.35 41.94 5.28
CA VAL A 9 -22.27 40.89 6.30
C VAL A 9 -20.83 40.44 6.43
N TYR A 10 -20.36 40.31 7.67
CA TYR A 10 -19.07 39.73 8.00
C TYR A 10 -19.28 38.45 8.82
N GLY A 11 -18.67 37.35 8.37
CA GLY A 11 -18.60 36.10 9.09
C GLY A 11 -17.14 35.69 9.28
N ALA A 12 -16.83 35.15 10.45
CA ALA A 12 -15.52 34.60 10.76
C ALA A 12 -15.70 33.23 11.42
N LEU A 13 -14.85 32.29 11.04
CA LEU A 13 -14.74 30.99 11.69
C LEU A 13 -13.37 30.91 12.33
N HIS A 14 -13.35 30.50 13.59
CA HIS A 14 -12.11 30.25 14.31
C HIS A 14 -11.62 28.83 13.99
N GLU A 15 -10.31 28.64 13.83
CA GLU A 15 -9.70 27.33 13.55
C GLU A 15 -10.10 26.28 14.60
N GLU A 16 -10.15 26.66 15.88
CA GLU A 16 -10.64 25.80 16.97
C GLU A 16 -12.05 25.23 16.69
N GLY A 17 -12.94 26.00 16.07
CA GLY A 17 -14.27 25.53 15.69
C GLY A 17 -14.22 24.45 14.62
N ILE A 18 -13.34 24.60 13.63
CA ILE A 18 -13.12 23.62 12.55
C ILE A 18 -12.48 22.36 13.13
N ASN A 19 -11.43 22.51 13.92
CA ASN A 19 -10.70 21.38 14.52
C ASN A 19 -11.63 20.58 15.44
N ARG A 20 -12.51 21.22 16.22
CA ARG A 20 -13.55 20.52 17.00
C ARG A 20 -14.51 19.71 16.12
N VAL A 21 -14.89 20.22 14.95
CA VAL A 21 -15.75 19.48 14.00
C VAL A 21 -14.99 18.28 13.43
N VAL A 22 -13.72 18.45 13.05
CA VAL A 22 -12.86 17.36 12.57
C VAL A 22 -12.71 16.27 13.63
N THR A 23 -12.35 16.64 14.86
CA THR A 23 -12.27 15.68 15.98
C THR A 23 -13.62 15.00 16.24
N HIS A 24 -14.73 15.74 16.17
CA HIS A 24 -16.06 15.15 16.31
C HIS A 24 -16.36 14.12 15.21
N LEU A 25 -15.98 14.40 13.98
CA LEU A 25 -16.11 13.47 12.85
C LEU A 25 -15.24 12.23 13.05
N GLN A 26 -13.98 12.37 13.47
CA GLN A 26 -13.11 11.23 13.79
C GLN A 26 -13.73 10.32 14.85
N HIS A 27 -14.30 10.88 15.92
CA HIS A 27 -14.94 10.09 16.98
C HIS A 27 -16.27 9.46 16.55
N LYS A 28 -17.02 10.12 15.66
CA LYS A 28 -18.33 9.64 15.20
C LYS A 28 -18.26 8.75 13.98
N ARG A 29 -17.19 8.79 13.19
CA ARG A 29 -16.97 8.00 11.96
C ARG A 29 -15.50 7.57 11.85
N PRO A 30 -15.00 6.78 12.81
CA PRO A 30 -13.59 6.40 12.86
C PRO A 30 -13.12 5.63 11.61
N SER A 31 -13.99 4.86 10.94
CA SER A 31 -13.64 4.15 9.71
C SER A 31 -13.19 5.05 8.54
N LEU A 32 -13.54 6.34 8.54
CA LEU A 32 -13.06 7.28 7.51
C LEU A 32 -11.56 7.61 7.65
N PHE A 33 -10.98 7.29 8.79
CA PHE A 33 -9.60 7.63 9.15
C PHE A 33 -8.76 6.41 9.47
N ASN A 34 -9.37 5.24 9.60
CA ASN A 34 -8.71 4.00 9.98
C ASN A 34 -9.01 2.96 8.92
N TYR A 35 -7.95 2.39 8.35
CA TYR A 35 -7.99 1.41 7.27
C TYR A 35 -7.11 0.23 7.67
N GLY A 36 -7.56 -0.98 7.36
CA GLY A 36 -6.75 -2.15 7.61
C GLY A 36 -7.38 -3.42 7.10
N THR A 37 -6.53 -4.42 6.98
CA THR A 37 -6.93 -5.79 6.61
C THR A 37 -7.85 -6.43 7.65
N ALA A 38 -8.59 -7.47 7.24
CA ALA A 38 -9.60 -8.14 8.07
C ALA A 38 -9.12 -8.50 9.50
N ARG A 39 -7.88 -9.01 9.64
CA ARG A 39 -7.31 -9.35 10.95
C ARG A 39 -7.05 -8.11 11.80
N VAL A 40 -6.69 -6.99 11.19
CA VAL A 40 -6.52 -5.70 11.89
C VAL A 40 -7.87 -5.14 12.33
N VAL A 41 -8.88 -5.21 11.47
CA VAL A 41 -10.26 -4.83 11.82
C VAL A 41 -10.75 -5.65 13.01
N ALA A 42 -10.56 -6.97 12.98
CA ALA A 42 -10.88 -7.86 14.10
C ALA A 42 -10.14 -7.45 15.40
N GLY A 43 -8.86 -7.10 15.30
CA GLY A 43 -8.07 -6.67 16.45
C GLY A 43 -8.45 -5.28 16.97
N ALA A 44 -8.93 -4.38 16.12
CA ALA A 44 -9.48 -3.09 16.56
C ALA A 44 -10.72 -3.27 17.44
N TYR A 45 -11.63 -4.17 17.06
CA TYR A 45 -12.79 -4.53 17.88
C TYR A 45 -12.40 -5.23 19.18
N ALA A 46 -11.42 -6.14 19.12
CA ALA A 46 -10.90 -6.82 20.31
C ALA A 46 -10.28 -5.83 21.29
N ALA A 47 -9.43 -4.91 20.83
CA ALA A 47 -8.80 -3.87 21.63
C ALA A 47 -9.82 -2.88 22.23
N ALA A 48 -10.91 -2.62 21.50
CA ALA A 48 -12.00 -1.77 21.98
C ALA A 48 -12.97 -2.46 22.96
N GLU A 49 -12.79 -3.77 23.21
CA GLU A 49 -13.72 -4.60 23.98
C GLU A 49 -15.16 -4.49 23.43
N VAL A 50 -15.30 -4.51 22.11
CA VAL A 50 -16.59 -4.47 21.40
C VAL A 50 -16.71 -5.74 20.55
N PRO A 51 -17.85 -6.45 20.59
CA PRO A 51 -18.00 -7.64 19.77
C PRO A 51 -18.04 -7.25 18.29
N PRO A 52 -17.21 -7.87 17.43
CA PRO A 52 -17.11 -7.49 16.03
C PRO A 52 -18.45 -7.66 15.30
N PRO A 53 -18.67 -6.89 14.22
CA PRO A 53 -19.77 -7.12 13.29
C PRO A 53 -19.74 -8.53 12.70
N GLU A 54 -20.89 -9.02 12.23
CA GLU A 54 -21.01 -10.36 11.66
C GLU A 54 -20.17 -10.55 10.38
N TYR A 55 -19.88 -9.47 9.67
CA TYR A 55 -19.08 -9.50 8.44
C TYR A 55 -17.57 -9.63 8.68
N VAL A 56 -17.08 -9.40 9.91
CA VAL A 56 -15.65 -9.46 10.21
C VAL A 56 -15.25 -10.91 10.48
N ASP A 57 -14.39 -11.47 9.65
CA ASP A 57 -13.88 -12.83 9.84
C ASP A 57 -12.79 -12.88 10.93
N VAL A 58 -13.17 -13.39 12.10
CA VAL A 58 -12.26 -13.57 13.25
C VAL A 58 -11.52 -14.91 13.26
N ARG A 59 -11.76 -15.81 12.29
CA ARG A 59 -11.19 -17.18 12.30
C ARG A 59 -9.68 -17.18 12.13
N HIS A 60 -9.14 -16.17 11.47
CA HIS A 60 -7.71 -16.05 11.16
C HIS A 60 -6.93 -15.27 12.23
N GLY A 61 -7.50 -15.15 13.44
CA GLY A 61 -6.90 -14.39 14.54
C GLY A 61 -7.12 -12.89 14.41
N SER A 62 -6.48 -12.11 15.29
CA SER A 62 -6.66 -10.67 15.36
C SER A 62 -5.33 -9.96 15.56
N LEU A 63 -5.12 -8.87 14.83
CA LEU A 63 -3.94 -8.02 14.94
C LEU A 63 -4.34 -6.65 15.50
N PRO A 64 -3.75 -6.18 16.62
CA PRO A 64 -4.10 -4.86 17.12
C PRO A 64 -3.71 -3.77 16.10
N PRO A 65 -4.50 -2.69 15.97
CA PRO A 65 -4.12 -1.54 15.15
C PRO A 65 -2.87 -0.86 15.70
N CYS A 66 -2.27 0.03 14.92
CA CYS A 66 -1.07 0.75 15.34
C CYS A 66 -1.30 1.71 16.50
N GLU A 67 -2.46 2.36 16.51
CA GLU A 67 -2.90 3.22 17.59
C GLU A 67 -4.32 2.88 18.04
N ALA A 68 -4.60 3.17 19.31
CA ALA A 68 -5.93 3.03 19.86
C ALA A 68 -6.90 3.98 19.14
N ILE A 69 -8.03 3.46 18.68
CA ILE A 69 -9.01 4.24 17.91
C ILE A 69 -9.94 4.96 18.89
N PRO A 70 -9.90 6.30 18.99
CA PRO A 70 -10.86 7.03 19.80
C PRO A 70 -12.22 7.02 19.10
N TYR A 71 -13.29 6.72 19.85
CA TYR A 71 -14.64 6.69 19.31
C TYR A 71 -15.65 7.19 20.34
N ALA A 72 -16.77 7.74 19.87
CA ALA A 72 -17.88 8.16 20.72
C ALA A 72 -18.70 6.95 21.18
N PRO A 73 -19.31 6.94 22.39
CA PRO A 73 -20.04 5.77 22.91
C PRO A 73 -21.12 5.22 21.97
N GLU A 74 -21.75 6.07 21.17
CA GLU A 74 -22.80 5.69 20.21
C GLU A 74 -22.27 4.85 19.04
N VAL A 75 -20.96 4.86 18.78
CA VAL A 75 -20.31 3.98 17.79
C VAL A 75 -20.38 2.51 18.23
N ARG A 76 -20.44 2.23 19.55
CA ARG A 76 -20.61 0.86 20.06
C ARG A 76 -22.01 0.31 19.84
N ASP A 77 -22.98 1.18 19.56
CA ASP A 77 -24.37 0.78 19.41
C ASP A 77 -24.58 0.21 18.00
N ARG A 78 -24.74 -1.12 17.94
CA ARG A 78 -24.95 -1.90 16.72
C ARG A 78 -26.10 -1.40 15.85
N ARG A 79 -27.04 -0.61 16.38
CA ARG A 79 -28.14 -0.02 15.60
C ARG A 79 -27.66 0.93 14.50
N TRP A 80 -26.46 1.49 14.63
CA TRP A 80 -25.93 2.49 13.69
C TRP A 80 -24.91 1.93 12.71
N ASP A 81 -24.56 0.64 12.85
CA ASP A 81 -23.62 -0.10 12.00
C ASP A 81 -22.41 0.72 11.57
N ASN A 82 -21.70 1.24 12.57
CA ASN A 82 -20.66 2.24 12.37
C ASN A 82 -19.28 1.63 12.63
N PRO A 83 -18.51 1.29 11.59
CA PRO A 83 -17.26 0.58 11.77
C PRO A 83 -16.20 1.43 12.47
N LEU A 84 -15.36 0.76 13.28
CA LEU A 84 -14.15 1.37 13.85
C LEU A 84 -13.06 1.59 12.79
N MET A 85 -13.02 0.73 11.78
CA MET A 85 -12.00 0.69 10.74
C MET A 85 -12.65 0.20 9.44
N THR A 86 -12.26 0.78 8.31
CA THR A 86 -12.62 0.30 6.98
C THR A 86 -11.77 -0.93 6.67
N GLU A 87 -12.42 -2.02 6.27
CA GLU A 87 -11.74 -3.23 5.84
C GLU A 87 -11.23 -3.03 4.41
N GLU A 88 -9.93 -3.27 4.23
CA GLU A 88 -9.26 -3.22 2.94
C GLU A 88 -8.71 -4.61 2.57
N GLU A 89 -8.53 -4.84 1.28
CA GLU A 89 -7.87 -6.05 0.78
C GLU A 89 -6.41 -6.12 1.26
N PRO A 90 -5.86 -7.32 1.53
CA PRO A 90 -4.45 -7.49 1.85
C PRO A 90 -3.51 -6.82 0.86
N LEU A 91 -2.39 -6.27 1.34
CA LEU A 91 -1.40 -5.60 0.48
C LEU A 91 -0.78 -6.65 -0.45
N PRO A 92 -0.98 -6.57 -1.78
CA PRO A 92 -0.50 -7.60 -2.70
C PRO A 92 1.03 -7.65 -2.72
N VAL A 93 1.57 -8.87 -2.72
CA VAL A 93 3.01 -9.10 -2.90
C VAL A 93 3.31 -9.11 -4.40
N VAL A 94 4.11 -8.16 -4.86
CA VAL A 94 4.50 -8.08 -6.27
C VAL A 94 5.16 -9.38 -6.75
N GLY A 95 4.87 -9.81 -7.98
CA GLY A 95 5.43 -11.04 -8.55
C GLY A 95 4.75 -12.33 -8.09
N THR A 96 3.69 -12.25 -7.28
CA THR A 96 2.84 -13.40 -6.93
C THR A 96 1.51 -13.41 -7.68
N ASP A 97 1.32 -12.49 -8.63
CA ASP A 97 0.10 -12.33 -9.43
C ASP A 97 -1.20 -12.19 -8.60
N GLY A 98 -1.08 -11.58 -7.42
CA GLY A 98 -2.20 -11.40 -6.48
C GLY A 98 -2.52 -12.64 -5.64
N LEU A 99 -1.76 -13.74 -5.78
CA LEU A 99 -1.96 -14.97 -4.99
C LEU A 99 -1.51 -14.84 -3.54
N VAL A 100 -0.76 -13.79 -3.19
CA VAL A 100 -0.33 -13.52 -1.82
C VAL A 100 -0.56 -12.06 -1.46
N GLY A 101 -1.07 -11.84 -0.26
CA GLY A 101 -1.21 -10.52 0.34
C GLY A 101 -0.67 -10.45 1.77
N MET A 102 -0.44 -9.24 2.26
CA MET A 102 0.07 -9.00 3.61
C MET A 102 -0.92 -8.16 4.43
N ASP A 103 -1.03 -8.49 5.73
CA ASP A 103 -1.79 -7.65 6.66
C ASP A 103 -1.15 -6.28 6.81
N TYR A 104 -1.95 -5.23 6.81
CA TYR A 104 -1.49 -3.88 7.10
C TYR A 104 -2.57 -3.04 7.79
N ALA A 105 -2.13 -1.92 8.34
CA ALA A 105 -2.99 -0.86 8.89
C ALA A 105 -2.48 0.52 8.46
N VAL A 106 -3.40 1.45 8.21
CA VAL A 106 -3.14 2.89 8.03
C VAL A 106 -4.18 3.67 8.83
N GLN A 107 -3.73 4.60 9.66
CA GLN A 107 -4.57 5.37 10.57
C GLN A 107 -4.15 6.84 10.53
N VAL A 108 -5.11 7.72 10.25
CA VAL A 108 -4.96 9.16 10.46
C VAL A 108 -5.42 9.47 11.89
N THR A 109 -4.46 9.59 12.80
CA THR A 109 -4.70 9.64 14.25
C THR A 109 -4.95 11.07 14.74
N ASP A 110 -4.38 12.05 14.06
CA ASP A 110 -4.61 13.46 14.32
C ASP A 110 -4.80 14.21 12.99
N LEU A 111 -5.70 15.20 12.99
CA LEU A 111 -5.95 16.05 11.84
C LEU A 111 -6.42 17.43 12.33
N GLY A 112 -5.67 18.46 11.97
CA GLY A 112 -5.95 19.83 12.34
C GLY A 112 -5.66 20.81 11.21
N ILE A 113 -6.33 21.96 11.24
CA ILE A 113 -6.05 23.12 10.39
C ILE A 113 -5.60 24.26 11.30
N ASP A 114 -4.55 24.95 10.85
CA ASP A 114 -4.04 26.18 11.46
C ASP A 114 -4.13 27.33 10.46
N PHE A 115 -4.79 28.41 10.86
CA PHE A 115 -4.83 29.66 10.11
C PHE A 115 -3.78 30.67 10.61
N ALA A 116 -3.14 30.37 11.73
CA ALA A 116 -1.98 31.10 12.22
C ALA A 116 -0.68 30.34 11.90
N PRO A 117 0.40 31.05 11.53
CA PRO A 117 1.68 30.40 11.32
C PRO A 117 2.18 29.75 12.63
N PRO A 118 2.71 28.53 12.57
CA PRO A 118 3.11 27.79 13.77
C PRO A 118 4.39 28.32 14.43
N THR A 119 5.18 29.14 13.73
CA THR A 119 6.37 29.82 14.26
C THR A 119 6.51 31.23 13.68
N GLU A 120 7.18 32.14 14.40
CA GLU A 120 7.44 33.52 13.93
C GLU A 120 8.31 33.58 12.66
N GLU A 121 9.11 32.54 12.38
CA GLU A 121 9.96 32.44 11.18
C GLU A 121 9.19 32.08 9.91
N LEU A 122 8.04 31.41 10.04
CA LEU A 122 7.16 31.10 8.92
C LEU A 122 6.06 32.16 8.87
N SER A 123 6.23 33.26 8.13
CA SER A 123 5.08 34.14 7.88
C SER A 123 4.18 33.51 6.81
N PHE A 124 2.95 33.15 7.16
CA PHE A 124 1.94 32.85 6.16
C PHE A 124 1.76 34.06 5.25
N LYS A 125 1.75 33.82 3.94
CA LYS A 125 1.33 34.83 2.97
C LYS A 125 -0.19 35.03 3.09
N ASP A 126 -0.68 36.12 2.51
CA ASP A 126 -2.11 36.37 2.45
C ASP A 126 -2.87 35.15 1.90
N GLN A 127 -3.94 34.74 2.59
CA GLN A 127 -4.82 33.61 2.23
C GLN A 127 -4.17 32.22 2.29
N GLN A 128 -3.08 32.05 3.06
CA GLN A 128 -2.53 30.73 3.34
C GLN A 128 -3.11 30.10 4.60
N TYR A 129 -3.11 28.77 4.62
CA TYR A 129 -3.40 27.94 5.78
C TYR A 129 -2.40 26.80 5.87
N ALA A 130 -2.24 26.21 7.06
CA ALA A 130 -1.60 24.93 7.22
C ALA A 130 -2.61 23.88 7.67
N ALA A 131 -2.36 22.63 7.33
CA ALA A 131 -3.02 21.48 7.91
C ALA A 131 -1.96 20.52 8.42
N ASN A 132 -2.13 20.01 9.63
CA ASN A 132 -1.27 18.98 10.21
C ASN A 132 -2.06 17.69 10.28
N ALA A 133 -1.42 16.58 9.93
CA ALA A 133 -1.98 15.25 10.07
C ALA A 133 -0.92 14.31 10.63
N SER A 134 -1.27 13.51 11.63
CA SER A 134 -0.43 12.40 12.06
C SER A 134 -0.97 11.12 11.43
N VAL A 135 -0.11 10.42 10.70
CA VAL A 135 -0.45 9.18 9.98
C VAL A 135 0.38 8.05 10.53
N CYS A 136 -0.27 7.10 11.19
CA CYS A 136 0.33 5.87 11.65
C CYS A 136 0.07 4.74 10.64
N ALA A 137 1.10 3.98 10.31
CA ALA A 137 0.98 2.83 9.43
C ALA A 137 1.79 1.66 9.98
N GLY A 138 1.41 0.44 9.62
CA GLY A 138 2.15 -0.75 10.02
C GLY A 138 1.88 -1.92 9.09
N LEU A 139 2.91 -2.74 8.90
CA LEU A 139 2.87 -3.95 8.10
C LEU A 139 3.01 -5.18 9.00
N GLY A 140 2.20 -6.20 8.76
CA GLY A 140 2.28 -7.51 9.39
C GLY A 140 3.40 -8.31 8.74
N CYS A 141 4.44 -8.59 9.51
CA CYS A 141 5.59 -9.36 9.02
C CYS A 141 5.47 -10.82 9.44
N PRO A 142 5.20 -11.74 8.49
CA PRO A 142 5.09 -13.16 8.79
C PRO A 142 6.47 -13.76 9.11
N GLY A 143 6.46 -14.85 9.88
CA GLY A 143 7.65 -15.67 10.10
C GLY A 143 7.90 -16.64 8.94
N ASP A 144 9.07 -17.28 8.94
CA ASP A 144 9.49 -18.23 7.90
C ASP A 144 8.45 -19.34 7.65
N VAL A 145 7.88 -19.91 8.71
CA VAL A 145 6.90 -21.01 8.63
C VAL A 145 5.64 -20.60 7.86
N GLU A 146 5.17 -19.37 8.07
CA GLU A 146 3.97 -18.85 7.42
C GLU A 146 4.23 -18.52 5.95
N LEU A 147 5.46 -18.06 5.64
CA LEU A 147 5.89 -17.83 4.26
C LEU A 147 6.04 -19.14 3.49
N ASP A 148 6.63 -20.16 4.10
CA ASP A 148 6.78 -21.49 3.49
C ASP A 148 5.40 -22.11 3.20
N GLY A 149 4.43 -21.94 4.10
CA GLY A 149 3.06 -22.39 3.89
C GLY A 149 2.35 -21.68 2.73
N ALA A 150 2.58 -20.37 2.56
CA ALA A 150 2.04 -19.65 1.41
C ALA A 150 2.70 -20.07 0.09
N LEU A 151 4.02 -20.31 0.09
CA LEU A 151 4.71 -20.84 -1.08
C LEU A 151 4.16 -22.22 -1.45
N GLU A 152 3.95 -23.11 -0.48
CA GLU A 152 3.36 -24.42 -0.70
C GLU A 152 1.96 -24.32 -1.32
N ALA A 153 1.11 -23.41 -0.84
CA ALA A 153 -0.23 -23.20 -1.42
C ALA A 153 -0.17 -22.76 -2.89
N ILE A 154 0.74 -21.83 -3.23
CA ILE A 154 0.96 -21.37 -4.60
C ILE A 154 1.44 -22.52 -5.50
N GLU A 155 2.42 -23.29 -5.03
CA GLU A 155 2.97 -24.43 -5.78
C GLU A 155 1.92 -25.51 -6.02
N GLN A 156 1.09 -25.81 -5.01
CA GLN A 156 -0.01 -26.76 -5.14
C GLN A 156 -1.04 -26.30 -6.18
N PHE A 157 -1.39 -25.01 -6.16
CA PHE A 157 -2.30 -24.41 -7.15
C PHE A 157 -1.71 -24.45 -8.56
N ARG A 158 -0.47 -23.99 -8.75
CA ARG A 158 0.20 -24.01 -10.05
C ARG A 158 0.33 -25.43 -10.60
N SER A 159 0.76 -26.38 -9.77
CA SER A 159 0.84 -27.80 -10.15
C SER A 159 -0.51 -28.42 -10.48
N TYR A 160 -1.60 -27.97 -9.84
CA TYR A 160 -2.95 -28.39 -10.19
C TYR A 160 -3.35 -27.90 -11.58
N VAL A 161 -3.13 -26.62 -11.88
CA VAL A 161 -3.45 -26.01 -13.17
C VAL A 161 -2.62 -26.63 -14.30
N GLU A 162 -1.31 -26.78 -14.11
CA GLU A 162 -0.40 -27.36 -15.12
C GLU A 162 -0.77 -28.81 -15.51
N ARG A 163 -1.37 -29.57 -14.59
CA ARG A 163 -1.84 -30.94 -14.87
C ARG A 163 -3.16 -30.98 -15.64
N ARG A 164 -3.87 -29.86 -15.76
CA ARG A 164 -5.13 -29.74 -16.49
C ARG A 164 -4.87 -29.19 -17.88
N GLU A 165 -4.96 -30.06 -18.88
CA GLU A 165 -4.86 -29.67 -20.30
C GLU A 165 -6.03 -28.76 -20.76
N ASP A 166 -7.11 -28.71 -19.99
CA ASP A 166 -8.34 -27.97 -20.29
C ASP A 166 -8.42 -26.57 -19.66
N PHE A 167 -7.39 -26.15 -18.93
CA PHE A 167 -7.43 -24.94 -18.10
C PHE A 167 -6.17 -24.08 -18.30
N GLU A 168 -6.33 -22.85 -18.77
CA GLU A 168 -5.24 -21.88 -18.85
C GLU A 168 -5.04 -21.19 -17.49
N MET A 169 -3.81 -20.77 -17.18
CA MET A 169 -3.48 -20.12 -15.90
C MET A 169 -4.31 -18.86 -15.66
N ASP A 170 -4.47 -18.02 -16.69
CA ASP A 170 -5.26 -16.79 -16.60
C ASP A 170 -6.71 -17.08 -16.22
N ALA A 171 -7.32 -18.10 -16.81
CA ALA A 171 -8.68 -18.52 -16.47
C ALA A 171 -8.78 -19.11 -15.06
N ALA A 172 -7.71 -19.73 -14.55
CA ALA A 172 -7.65 -20.25 -13.19
C ALA A 172 -7.52 -19.15 -12.14
N MET A 173 -6.81 -18.08 -12.46
CA MET A 173 -6.66 -16.92 -11.59
C MET A 173 -7.96 -16.09 -11.49
N ASP A 174 -8.82 -16.15 -12.51
CA ASP A 174 -10.14 -15.51 -12.49
C ASP A 174 -11.21 -16.36 -11.77
N ASP A 175 -10.91 -17.60 -11.40
CA ASP A 175 -11.84 -18.50 -10.70
C ASP A 175 -11.69 -18.40 -9.17
N GLU A 176 -12.47 -17.50 -8.56
CA GLU A 176 -12.49 -17.30 -7.10
C GLU A 176 -12.79 -18.58 -6.31
N ALA A 177 -13.62 -19.49 -6.84
CA ALA A 177 -13.98 -20.72 -6.13
C ALA A 177 -12.81 -21.69 -6.11
N LEU A 178 -12.05 -21.76 -7.21
CA LEU A 178 -10.83 -22.53 -7.28
C LEU A 178 -9.76 -21.94 -6.36
N LEU A 179 -9.52 -20.62 -6.43
CA LEU A 179 -8.56 -19.96 -5.52
C LEU A 179 -8.90 -20.22 -4.05
N ALA A 180 -10.17 -20.13 -3.67
CA ALA A 180 -10.61 -20.41 -2.31
C ALA A 180 -10.38 -21.87 -1.88
N GLU A 181 -10.44 -22.85 -2.79
CA GLU A 181 -10.13 -24.26 -2.50
C GLU A 181 -8.66 -24.44 -2.07
N PHE A 182 -7.76 -23.65 -2.64
CA PHE A 182 -6.33 -23.65 -2.31
C PHE A 182 -5.96 -22.64 -1.20
N GLY A 183 -6.93 -21.90 -0.67
CA GLY A 183 -6.69 -20.86 0.35
C GLY A 183 -5.99 -19.61 -0.21
N LEU A 184 -6.29 -19.25 -1.45
CA LEU A 184 -5.72 -18.09 -2.14
C LEU A 184 -6.75 -16.94 -2.23
N PRO A 185 -6.31 -15.66 -2.14
CA PRO A 185 -4.94 -15.24 -1.88
C PRO A 185 -4.47 -15.63 -0.47
N ALA A 186 -3.27 -16.19 -0.37
CA ALA A 186 -2.69 -16.54 0.90
C ALA A 186 -2.32 -15.26 1.65
N VAL A 187 -2.72 -15.17 2.92
CA VAL A 187 -2.32 -14.08 3.83
C VAL A 187 -1.52 -14.71 4.97
N PRO A 188 -0.18 -14.83 4.82
CA PRO A 188 0.70 -15.40 5.84
C PRO A 188 0.48 -14.72 7.19
N GLN A 189 0.36 -15.49 8.27
CA GLN A 189 0.01 -14.89 9.55
C GLN A 189 1.19 -14.12 10.16
N ALA A 190 0.94 -12.88 10.56
CA ALA A 190 1.87 -12.11 11.37
C ALA A 190 1.48 -12.17 12.85
N ASP A 191 2.47 -12.12 13.74
CA ASP A 191 2.24 -12.02 15.19
C ASP A 191 1.86 -10.59 15.63
N ARG A 192 2.38 -9.59 14.91
CA ARG A 192 2.18 -8.16 15.20
C ARG A 192 2.43 -7.29 13.98
N LEU A 193 1.81 -6.11 13.97
CA LEU A 193 2.15 -5.03 13.05
C LEU A 193 3.44 -4.32 13.48
N ARG A 194 4.29 -3.99 12.50
CA ARG A 194 5.47 -3.14 12.68
C ARG A 194 5.10 -1.69 12.44
N CYS A 195 4.51 -1.07 13.46
CA CYS A 195 3.95 0.26 13.35
C CYS A 195 4.98 1.39 13.43
N PHE A 196 4.68 2.49 12.75
CA PHE A 196 5.37 3.78 12.81
C PHE A 196 4.34 4.91 12.56
N CYS A 197 4.65 6.12 13.00
CA CYS A 197 3.83 7.31 12.72
C CYS A 197 4.67 8.39 12.05
N LEU A 198 4.03 9.17 11.19
CA LEU A 198 4.62 10.29 10.47
C LEU A 198 3.74 11.52 10.62
N ASP A 199 4.34 12.64 11.00
CA ASP A 199 3.65 13.92 11.06
C ASP A 199 3.82 14.69 9.75
N VAL A 200 2.70 14.81 9.03
CA VAL A 200 2.59 15.50 7.75
C VAL A 200 2.07 16.90 7.98
N LYS A 201 2.75 17.89 7.41
CA LYS A 201 2.33 19.28 7.41
C LYS A 201 2.11 19.75 5.97
N VAL A 202 0.89 20.13 5.66
CA VAL A 202 0.47 20.66 4.36
C VAL A 202 0.30 22.16 4.48
N VAL A 203 0.85 22.91 3.52
CA VAL A 203 0.59 24.35 3.39
C VAL A 203 -0.22 24.56 2.11
N GLY A 204 -1.31 25.32 2.21
CA GLY A 204 -2.22 25.56 1.11
C GLY A 204 -2.64 27.01 1.00
N THR A 205 -3.28 27.34 -0.12
CA THR A 205 -3.88 28.63 -0.42
C THR A 205 -5.38 28.52 -0.56
N VAL A 206 -6.10 29.55 -0.14
CA VAL A 206 -7.55 29.66 -0.36
C VAL A 206 -7.81 30.76 -1.37
N SER A 207 -8.50 30.45 -2.46
CA SER A 207 -8.89 31.42 -3.48
C SER A 207 -10.38 31.32 -3.80
N MET A 208 -11.00 32.38 -4.30
CA MET A 208 -12.40 32.34 -4.77
C MET A 208 -12.41 32.11 -6.28
N VAL A 209 -13.21 31.14 -6.74
CA VAL A 209 -13.42 30.89 -8.18
C VAL A 209 -14.88 31.10 -8.56
N ASP A 210 -15.10 31.75 -9.71
CA ASP A 210 -16.42 31.87 -10.31
C ASP A 210 -16.84 30.52 -10.91
N ARG A 211 -17.96 29.96 -10.47
CA ARG A 211 -18.54 28.79 -11.13
C ARG A 211 -19.45 29.23 -12.29
N PRO A 212 -19.29 28.67 -13.50
CA PRO A 212 -20.27 28.87 -14.55
C PRO A 212 -21.56 28.12 -14.17
N THR A 213 -22.68 28.84 -14.10
CA THR A 213 -24.01 28.21 -14.00
C THR A 213 -24.42 27.66 -15.36
N VAL A 214 -24.95 26.45 -15.35
CA VAL A 214 -25.67 25.88 -16.49
C VAL A 214 -26.97 26.67 -16.64
N GLU A 215 -27.05 27.51 -17.68
CA GLU A 215 -28.20 28.34 -18.09
C GLU A 215 -28.47 29.66 -17.33
N GLY A 216 -28.05 30.79 -17.93
CA GLY A 216 -28.58 32.14 -17.64
C GLY A 216 -27.53 33.21 -17.31
N PRO A 217 -27.84 34.51 -17.44
CA PRO A 217 -26.90 35.63 -17.26
C PRO A 217 -26.62 35.99 -15.79
N LEU A 218 -26.98 35.12 -14.84
CA LEU A 218 -26.72 35.28 -13.42
C LEU A 218 -25.50 34.44 -13.04
N THR A 219 -24.30 35.01 -13.19
CA THR A 219 -23.19 34.60 -12.32
C THR A 219 -23.64 34.92 -10.89
N VAL A 220 -23.70 33.99 -9.94
CA VAL A 220 -22.58 33.51 -9.12
C VAL A 220 -23.15 32.41 -8.18
N PRO A 221 -22.42 31.29 -7.96
CA PRO A 221 -21.86 31.08 -6.63
C PRO A 221 -20.34 30.94 -6.72
N GLN A 222 -19.64 31.91 -6.14
CA GLN A 222 -18.20 31.85 -5.95
C GLN A 222 -17.98 30.84 -4.84
N SER A 223 -17.23 29.78 -5.14
CA SER A 223 -16.86 28.80 -4.14
C SER A 223 -15.41 29.02 -3.75
N PRO A 224 -15.06 28.98 -2.46
CA PRO A 224 -13.67 28.87 -2.07
C PRO A 224 -13.10 27.58 -2.68
N THR A 225 -11.95 27.72 -3.32
CA THR A 225 -11.12 26.62 -3.81
C THR A 225 -9.88 26.59 -2.95
N PHE A 226 -9.59 25.42 -2.41
CA PHE A 226 -8.41 25.15 -1.60
C PHE A 226 -7.35 24.54 -2.51
N GLY A 227 -6.24 25.24 -2.66
CA GLY A 227 -5.03 24.75 -3.33
C GLY A 227 -4.05 24.20 -2.31
N ILE A 228 -3.28 23.19 -2.70
CA ILE A 228 -2.12 22.71 -1.94
C ILE A 228 -0.89 23.32 -2.59
N ASP A 229 -0.13 24.10 -1.84
CA ASP A 229 1.08 24.75 -2.32
C ASP A 229 2.31 23.88 -2.02
N ASP A 230 2.32 23.24 -0.85
CA ASP A 230 3.48 22.52 -0.32
C ASP A 230 3.03 21.40 0.64
N ILE A 231 3.77 20.30 0.66
CA ILE A 231 3.57 19.17 1.58
C ILE A 231 4.94 18.83 2.17
N ARG A 232 5.05 18.93 3.50
CA ARG A 232 6.28 18.66 4.25
C ARG A 232 6.05 17.54 5.24
N LEU A 233 7.10 16.77 5.48
CA LEU A 233 7.16 15.81 6.56
C LEU A 233 7.98 16.44 7.68
N THR A 234 7.33 16.67 8.82
CA THR A 234 7.86 17.54 9.89
C THR A 234 9.11 16.96 10.55
N ASP A 235 9.27 15.64 10.50
CA ASP A 235 10.42 14.90 11.04
C ASP A 235 11.61 14.75 10.07
N LEU A 236 11.53 15.25 8.83
CA LEU A 236 12.61 15.05 7.85
C LEU A 236 13.61 16.21 7.75
N GLU A 237 13.25 17.42 8.19
CA GLU A 237 14.05 18.63 7.95
C GLU A 237 15.10 18.94 9.05
N THR A 238 15.06 18.26 10.20
CA THR A 238 15.89 18.58 11.38
C THR A 238 17.08 17.64 11.61
N ILE A 239 17.36 16.69 10.69
CA ILE A 239 18.29 15.60 10.97
C ILE A 239 19.44 15.58 9.95
N GLU A 240 20.64 15.95 10.40
CA GLU A 240 21.91 15.89 9.63
C GLU A 240 22.28 14.43 9.23
N GLU A 241 21.61 13.43 9.80
CA GLU A 241 21.86 12.00 9.61
C GLU A 241 20.52 11.23 9.60
N PHE A 242 19.89 11.13 8.43
CA PHE A 242 18.61 10.50 8.09
C PHE A 242 18.27 9.18 8.84
N PRO A 243 17.49 9.18 9.95
CA PRO A 243 16.97 7.97 10.55
C PRO A 243 15.47 7.91 10.23
N LEU A 244 15.12 7.26 9.13
CA LEU A 244 13.74 6.87 8.88
C LEU A 244 13.18 6.16 10.14
N PRO A 245 11.90 6.34 10.51
CA PRO A 245 11.35 5.67 11.68
C PRO A 245 11.62 4.16 11.60
N ALA A 246 12.08 3.56 12.70
CA ALA A 246 12.48 2.16 12.69
C ALA A 246 11.37 1.23 12.20
N GLY A 247 10.10 1.53 12.53
CA GLY A 247 8.96 0.78 12.01
C GLY A 247 8.78 0.87 10.50
N PHE A 248 9.11 2.01 9.88
CA PHE A 248 9.08 2.17 8.42
C PHE A 248 10.17 1.34 7.76
N VAL A 249 11.41 1.43 8.25
CA VAL A 249 12.55 0.65 7.74
C VAL A 249 12.25 -0.85 7.86
N HIS A 250 11.82 -1.31 9.03
CA HIS A 250 11.48 -2.72 9.23
C HIS A 250 10.32 -3.18 8.33
N SER A 251 9.31 -2.33 8.09
CA SER A 251 8.20 -2.66 7.19
C SER A 251 8.70 -2.81 5.74
N LEU A 252 9.62 -1.94 5.31
CA LEU A 252 10.22 -2.00 3.99
C LEU A 252 11.12 -3.23 3.82
N GLU A 253 12.01 -3.49 4.78
CA GLU A 253 12.87 -4.69 4.79
C GLU A 253 12.03 -5.97 4.72
N CYS A 254 10.98 -6.03 5.52
CA CYS A 254 10.04 -7.13 5.57
C CYS A 254 9.31 -7.32 4.23
N TYR A 255 8.75 -6.26 3.64
CA TYR A 255 8.11 -6.37 2.34
C TYR A 255 9.08 -6.84 1.26
N ILE A 256 10.31 -6.31 1.25
CA ILE A 256 11.36 -6.72 0.32
C ILE A 256 11.70 -8.20 0.51
N GLU A 257 11.83 -8.67 1.75
CA GLU A 257 12.10 -10.08 2.04
C GLU A 257 10.99 -10.99 1.51
N VAL A 258 9.72 -10.67 1.78
CA VAL A 258 8.57 -11.43 1.29
C VAL A 258 8.51 -11.42 -0.24
N PHE A 259 8.70 -10.24 -0.85
CA PHE A 259 8.77 -10.07 -2.30
C PHE A 259 9.88 -10.94 -2.93
N LEU A 260 11.08 -10.93 -2.35
CA LEU A 260 12.19 -11.72 -2.86
C LEU A 260 11.91 -13.22 -2.75
N ARG A 261 11.38 -13.67 -1.61
CA ARG A 261 11.12 -15.09 -1.35
C ARG A 261 9.96 -15.67 -2.15
N LEU A 262 8.88 -14.91 -2.34
CA LEU A 262 7.65 -15.43 -2.96
C LEU A 262 7.51 -15.03 -4.44
N GLY A 263 8.07 -13.89 -4.83
CA GLY A 263 8.04 -13.42 -6.22
C GLY A 263 9.30 -13.77 -6.99
N VAL A 264 10.46 -13.28 -6.51
CA VAL A 264 11.70 -13.30 -7.30
C VAL A 264 12.38 -14.67 -7.32
N PHE A 265 12.63 -15.29 -6.17
CA PHE A 265 13.38 -16.55 -6.09
C PHE A 265 12.70 -17.73 -6.79
N PRO A 266 11.37 -17.95 -6.64
CA PRO A 266 10.69 -19.02 -7.36
C PRO A 266 10.76 -18.82 -8.87
N SER A 267 10.53 -17.58 -9.35
CA SER A 267 10.64 -17.25 -10.77
C SER A 267 12.05 -17.48 -11.33
N LEU A 268 13.09 -17.15 -10.55
CA LEU A 268 14.48 -17.43 -10.92
C LEU A 268 14.79 -18.92 -10.94
N ALA A 269 14.27 -19.70 -9.98
CA ALA A 269 14.47 -21.14 -9.92
C ALA A 269 13.87 -21.83 -11.17
N ASP A 270 12.63 -21.52 -11.50
CA ASP A 270 11.94 -22.04 -12.70
C ASP A 270 12.70 -21.67 -13.98
N THR A 271 13.19 -20.44 -14.04
CA THR A 271 13.97 -19.92 -15.17
C THR A 271 15.30 -20.67 -15.34
N ILE A 272 16.03 -20.88 -14.24
CA ILE A 272 17.30 -21.60 -14.26
C ILE A 272 17.05 -23.05 -14.68
N GLU A 273 16.02 -23.70 -14.13
CA GLU A 273 15.66 -25.06 -14.51
C GLU A 273 15.34 -25.15 -16.01
N ARG A 274 14.49 -24.27 -16.53
CA ARG A 274 14.17 -24.21 -17.96
C ARG A 274 15.40 -23.94 -18.81
N THR A 275 16.28 -23.03 -18.38
CA THR A 275 17.52 -22.70 -19.10
C THR A 275 18.47 -23.89 -19.15
N VAL A 276 18.62 -24.62 -18.04
CA VAL A 276 19.43 -25.85 -17.99
C VAL A 276 18.82 -26.92 -18.88
N GLN A 277 17.51 -27.13 -18.80
CA GLN A 277 16.79 -28.09 -19.66
C GLN A 277 16.92 -27.73 -21.15
N GLN A 278 16.80 -26.45 -21.51
CA GLN A 278 16.96 -25.94 -22.87
C GLN A 278 18.40 -26.02 -23.36
N ALA A 279 19.39 -25.71 -22.53
CA ALA A 279 20.80 -25.87 -22.85
C ALA A 279 21.15 -27.35 -23.10
N LEU A 280 20.63 -28.26 -22.26
CA LEU A 280 20.73 -29.71 -22.47
C LEU A 280 19.98 -30.16 -23.74
N ALA A 281 18.90 -29.46 -24.12
CA ALA A 281 18.11 -29.72 -25.33
C ALA A 281 18.58 -28.93 -26.58
N MET A 282 19.64 -28.13 -26.48
CA MET A 282 20.15 -27.22 -27.54
C MET A 282 19.10 -26.25 -28.12
N GLN A 283 18.27 -25.64 -27.26
CA GLN A 283 17.30 -24.60 -27.63
C GLN A 283 17.67 -23.26 -26.98
N ASN A 284 17.45 -22.14 -27.68
CA ASN A 284 17.75 -20.79 -27.17
C ASN A 284 16.65 -20.32 -26.19
N PRO A 285 16.99 -19.93 -24.94
CA PRO A 285 16.00 -19.46 -23.95
C PRO A 285 15.46 -18.05 -24.21
N VAL A 286 14.23 -17.81 -23.75
CA VAL A 286 13.64 -16.47 -23.61
C VAL A 286 13.25 -16.31 -22.14
N LEU A 287 13.66 -15.20 -21.52
CA LEU A 287 13.31 -14.84 -20.15
C LEU A 287 12.08 -13.94 -20.12
N THR A 288 11.22 -14.15 -19.13
CA THR A 288 10.11 -13.25 -18.83
C THR A 288 10.11 -13.00 -17.33
N LEU A 289 10.43 -11.77 -16.93
CA LEU A 289 10.54 -11.34 -15.53
C LEU A 289 9.53 -10.21 -15.29
N GLY A 290 8.44 -10.48 -14.56
CA GLY A 290 7.48 -9.44 -14.15
C GLY A 290 6.92 -8.59 -15.31
N GLY A 291 6.63 -9.22 -16.45
CA GLY A 291 6.14 -8.53 -17.67
C GLY A 291 7.23 -7.95 -18.57
N LEU A 292 8.51 -8.06 -18.21
CA LEU A 292 9.65 -7.71 -19.07
C LEU A 292 10.16 -8.96 -19.80
N THR A 293 10.25 -8.90 -21.12
CA THR A 293 10.92 -9.94 -21.93
C THR A 293 12.40 -9.60 -22.08
N ALA A 294 13.27 -10.49 -21.60
CA ALA A 294 14.70 -10.44 -21.89
C ALA A 294 15.07 -11.66 -22.74
N THR A 295 15.80 -11.45 -23.82
CA THR A 295 16.30 -12.56 -24.63
C THR A 295 17.65 -13.00 -24.07
N VAL A 296 17.75 -14.28 -23.75
CA VAL A 296 19.01 -14.90 -23.35
C VAL A 296 19.68 -15.43 -24.60
N GLU A 297 20.80 -14.83 -24.96
CA GLU A 297 21.65 -15.37 -26.01
C GLU A 297 22.74 -16.23 -25.37
N LEU A 298 22.85 -17.47 -25.85
CA LEU A 298 24.00 -18.31 -25.54
C LEU A 298 25.16 -17.86 -26.45
N PRO A 299 26.26 -17.30 -25.91
CA PRO A 299 27.35 -16.83 -26.73
C PRO A 299 27.93 -17.98 -27.54
N THR A 300 28.10 -17.74 -28.85
CA THR A 300 28.63 -18.74 -29.78
C THR A 300 30.03 -19.21 -29.35
N SER A 301 30.44 -20.41 -29.78
CA SER A 301 31.74 -21.01 -29.43
C SER A 301 32.97 -20.17 -29.84
N GLY A 302 32.79 -19.10 -30.62
CA GLY A 302 33.82 -18.13 -30.95
C GLY A 302 34.03 -17.03 -29.89
N ALA A 303 33.00 -16.71 -29.09
CA ALA A 303 33.05 -15.73 -28.01
C ALA A 303 33.41 -16.38 -26.66
N VAL A 304 32.83 -17.55 -26.38
CA VAL A 304 33.19 -18.40 -25.23
C VAL A 304 33.45 -19.82 -25.72
N PRO A 305 34.72 -20.26 -25.82
CA PRO A 305 35.05 -21.62 -26.25
C PRO A 305 34.42 -22.65 -25.31
N TYR A 306 33.76 -23.65 -25.87
CA TYR A 306 33.13 -24.75 -25.13
C TYR A 306 32.03 -24.30 -24.16
N ASN A 307 31.10 -23.42 -24.57
CA ASN A 307 29.91 -23.09 -23.77
C ASN A 307 28.69 -23.89 -24.25
N PRO A 308 28.03 -24.73 -23.42
CA PRO A 308 28.38 -25.02 -22.03
C PRO A 308 29.63 -25.92 -21.89
N ALA A 309 30.42 -25.68 -20.84
CA ALA A 309 31.68 -26.37 -20.57
C ALA A 309 31.47 -27.46 -19.52
N ILE A 310 32.07 -28.63 -19.75
CA ILE A 310 32.16 -29.70 -18.74
C ILE A 310 33.61 -29.80 -18.32
N GLU A 311 33.93 -29.24 -17.17
CA GLU A 311 35.28 -29.26 -16.60
C GLU A 311 35.22 -29.20 -15.08
N ALA A 312 36.27 -29.72 -14.43
CA ALA A 312 36.39 -29.69 -12.97
C ALA A 312 35.18 -30.29 -12.21
N ASP A 313 34.54 -31.34 -12.76
CA ASP A 313 33.35 -31.98 -12.18
C ASP A 313 32.10 -31.06 -12.14
N GLU A 314 32.09 -29.99 -12.93
CA GLU A 314 31.01 -28.99 -13.00
C GLU A 314 30.51 -28.81 -14.45
N LEU A 315 29.22 -28.53 -14.59
CA LEU A 315 28.63 -28.00 -15.82
C LEU A 315 28.60 -26.48 -15.71
N ARG A 316 29.40 -25.79 -16.52
CA ARG A 316 29.51 -24.32 -16.53
C ARG A 316 28.76 -23.75 -17.73
N VAL A 317 27.81 -22.88 -17.47
CA VAL A 317 27.01 -22.19 -18.50
C VAL A 317 27.27 -20.69 -18.40
N TYR A 318 27.67 -20.09 -19.51
CA TYR A 318 27.87 -18.64 -19.64
C TYR A 318 26.73 -18.07 -20.48
N VAL A 319 26.14 -16.98 -20.02
CA VAL A 319 24.89 -16.44 -20.58
C VAL A 319 25.02 -14.94 -20.78
N ASP A 320 24.71 -14.44 -21.98
CA ASP A 320 24.58 -13.00 -22.24
C ASP A 320 23.10 -12.60 -22.10
N LEU A 321 22.85 -11.56 -21.31
CA LEU A 321 21.51 -11.04 -21.02
C LEU A 321 21.32 -9.73 -21.78
N ASP A 322 20.41 -9.72 -22.76
CA ASP A 322 19.93 -8.50 -23.40
C ASP A 322 18.50 -8.19 -22.93
N VAL A 323 18.30 -6.98 -22.42
CA VAL A 323 17.05 -6.57 -21.77
C VAL A 323 16.40 -5.50 -22.64
N ASP A 324 15.34 -5.88 -23.34
CA ASP A 324 14.60 -4.95 -24.20
C ASP A 324 13.42 -4.36 -23.41
N ALA A 325 13.51 -3.07 -23.09
CA ALA A 325 12.44 -2.36 -22.39
C ALA A 325 11.33 -2.02 -23.39
N THR A 326 10.24 -2.78 -23.38
CA THR A 326 9.06 -2.46 -24.18
C THR A 326 8.34 -1.23 -23.62
N GLY A 327 8.61 -0.05 -24.20
CA GLY A 327 7.66 1.07 -24.20
C GLY A 327 8.23 2.49 -24.26
N GLY A 328 8.29 3.09 -25.46
CA GLY A 328 8.23 4.54 -25.63
C GLY A 328 9.12 5.12 -26.74
N GLY A 329 8.70 5.01 -28.01
CA GLY A 329 9.29 5.79 -29.11
C GLY A 329 8.78 7.24 -29.16
N PRO A 330 9.40 8.13 -29.95
CA PRO A 330 8.69 9.23 -30.60
C PRO A 330 8.03 8.80 -31.93
#